data_AF-A0A7K3HDU2-F1
#
_entry.id   AF-A0A7K3HDU2-F1
#
_cell.length_a   1.000
_cell.length_b   1.000
_cell.length_c   1.000
_cell.angle_alpha   90.00
_cell.angle_beta   90.00
_cell.angle_gamma   90.00
#
_symmetry.space_group_name_H-M   'P 1'
#
loop_
_entity.id
_entity.type
_entity.pdbx_description
1 polymer ?
#
loop_
_entity_poly.entity_id
_entity_poly.type
_entity_poly.pdbx_seq_one_letter_code
_entity_poly.pdbx_strand_id
1 'polypeptide(L)'
;AGCTAFAVQLAALRAVLALGGARGRTALGVMVANRSTPEDLRRVGYCGNVLLSADEVSPAESFDAVVARARDGLWESLPYQHIGFADAVADLSPGDRTALGSGPEIVITHHGSIGSGLSLGGRPARLLPSPSTSARCQVLISLFEDDAGTVVEVEYDTRRLSRSTVRALLDDLDRVLAASAEAGGTLDRLSVTSRAAARDTAPAAEARSTGAGAAADDGMLGVWREILGVEVGAEDDFFQLGGRSLQVLSLIATVEDRTGSRIDVADWLDRPTPARLARLVAEQAPGHAP
;
A
#
# COMPACT_ATOMS: atom_id res chain seq x y z
N ALA A 1 -11.52 -1.65 10.64
CA ALA A 1 -10.42 -0.72 10.97
C ALA A 1 -10.09 0.12 9.74
N GLY A 2 -9.60 1.34 9.89
CA GLY A 2 -9.21 2.18 8.76
C GLY A 2 -7.99 1.64 8.01
N CYS A 3 -8.15 1.41 6.71
CA CYS A 3 -7.09 1.02 5.77
C CYS A 3 -7.47 1.47 4.35
N THR A 4 -6.49 1.57 3.45
CA THR A 4 -6.74 1.97 2.05
C THR A 4 -7.16 0.77 1.21
N ALA A 5 -7.94 1.00 0.15
CA ALA A 5 -8.29 -0.04 -0.82
C ALA A 5 -7.05 -0.80 -1.34
N PHE A 6 -5.93 -0.09 -1.54
CA PHE A 6 -4.66 -0.69 -1.95
C PHE A 6 -4.07 -1.66 -0.91
N ALA A 7 -4.15 -1.35 0.39
CA ALA A 7 -3.72 -2.28 1.44
C ALA A 7 -4.58 -3.56 1.45
N VAL A 8 -5.89 -3.44 1.21
CA VAL A 8 -6.81 -4.57 1.08
C VAL A 8 -6.49 -5.41 -0.17
N GLN A 9 -6.21 -4.76 -1.31
CA GLN A 9 -5.83 -5.43 -2.57
C GLN A 9 -4.48 -6.15 -2.45
N LEU A 10 -3.50 -5.55 -1.78
CA LEU A 10 -2.20 -6.16 -1.48
C LEU A 10 -2.35 -7.38 -0.55
N ALA A 11 -3.17 -7.27 0.48
CA ALA A 11 -3.49 -8.37 1.40
C ALA A 11 -4.21 -9.52 0.69
N ALA A 12 -5.18 -9.22 -0.20
CA ALA A 12 -5.88 -10.22 -1.00
C ALA A 12 -4.92 -10.97 -1.95
N LEU A 13 -3.98 -10.27 -2.59
CA LEU A 13 -2.93 -10.91 -3.39
C LEU A 13 -2.06 -11.85 -2.55
N ARG A 14 -1.63 -11.44 -1.36
CA ARG A 14 -0.87 -12.31 -0.42
C ARG A 14 -1.67 -13.54 0.01
N ALA A 15 -2.95 -13.35 0.35
CA ALA A 15 -3.85 -14.44 0.74
C ALA A 15 -4.04 -15.46 -0.39
N VAL A 16 -4.25 -15.00 -1.64
CA VAL A 16 -4.34 -15.90 -2.81
C VAL A 16 -3.05 -16.68 -3.01
N LEU A 17 -1.87 -16.06 -2.85
CA LEU A 17 -0.59 -16.76 -2.96
C LEU A 17 -0.41 -17.82 -1.86
N ALA A 18 -0.71 -17.49 -0.60
CA ALA A 18 -0.64 -18.41 0.53
C ALA A 18 -1.60 -19.61 0.37
N LEU A 19 -2.86 -19.37 0.01
CA LEU A 19 -3.85 -20.42 -0.27
C LEU A 19 -3.50 -21.22 -1.54
N GLY A 20 -2.82 -20.59 -2.49
CA GLY A 20 -2.20 -21.24 -3.65
C GLY A 20 -1.00 -22.12 -3.30
N GLY A 21 -0.54 -22.11 -2.05
CA GLY A 21 0.56 -22.94 -1.56
C GLY A 21 1.93 -22.27 -1.58
N ALA A 22 2.00 -20.94 -1.73
CA ALA A 22 3.21 -20.20 -1.38
C ALA A 22 3.49 -20.41 0.12
N ARG A 23 4.76 -20.60 0.47
CA ARG A 23 5.21 -20.84 1.84
C ARG A 23 6.30 -19.84 2.19
N GLY A 24 6.42 -19.56 3.47
CA GLY A 24 7.47 -18.69 3.96
C GLY A 24 7.21 -17.21 3.70
N ARG A 25 8.26 -16.42 3.92
CA ARG A 25 8.26 -14.99 3.64
C ARG A 25 8.33 -14.73 2.13
N THR A 26 7.24 -14.23 1.57
CA THR A 26 7.12 -13.86 0.16
C THR A 26 7.36 -12.36 -0.02
N ALA A 27 8.06 -11.95 -1.10
CA ALA A 27 8.33 -10.56 -1.42
C ALA A 27 7.57 -10.12 -2.68
N LEU A 28 6.71 -9.11 -2.53
CA LEU A 28 6.01 -8.44 -3.63
C LEU A 28 6.67 -7.10 -3.93
N GLY A 29 6.76 -6.74 -5.20
CA GLY A 29 7.14 -5.39 -5.61
C GLY A 29 5.94 -4.44 -5.53
N VAL A 30 6.07 -3.32 -4.84
CA VAL A 30 5.08 -2.24 -4.84
C VAL A 30 5.67 -1.07 -5.62
N MET A 31 5.14 -0.78 -6.80
CA MET A 31 5.60 0.36 -7.59
C MET A 31 4.96 1.64 -7.06
N VAL A 32 5.81 2.64 -6.80
CA VAL A 32 5.42 3.93 -6.22
C VAL A 32 5.86 5.08 -7.12
N ALA A 33 5.08 6.15 -7.11
CA ALA A 33 5.39 7.35 -7.90
C ALA A 33 6.71 8.02 -7.48
N ASN A 34 7.10 7.88 -6.20
CA ASN A 34 8.29 8.50 -5.61
C ASN A 34 8.34 10.02 -5.91
N ARG A 35 7.24 10.68 -5.54
CA ARG A 35 7.01 12.12 -5.69
C ARG A 35 6.43 12.66 -4.39
N SER A 36 7.28 12.74 -3.37
CA SER A 36 6.87 13.07 -2.00
C SER A 36 6.77 14.59 -1.74
N THR A 37 7.36 15.43 -2.60
CA THR A 37 7.33 16.89 -2.46
C THR A 37 6.51 17.58 -3.56
N PRO A 38 6.00 18.81 -3.33
CA PRO A 38 5.38 19.61 -4.38
C PRO A 38 6.29 19.90 -5.58
N GLU A 39 7.62 19.90 -5.39
CA GLU A 39 8.56 20.04 -6.50
C GLU A 39 8.61 18.76 -7.33
N ASP A 40 8.70 17.59 -6.70
CA ASP A 40 8.71 16.30 -7.40
C ASP A 40 7.43 16.06 -8.18
N LEU A 41 6.27 16.51 -7.69
CA LEU A 41 5.01 16.47 -8.43
C LEU A 41 5.05 17.28 -9.75
N ARG A 42 5.89 18.32 -9.84
CA ARG A 42 6.05 19.16 -11.05
C ARG A 42 7.21 18.72 -11.97
N ARG A 43 8.10 17.83 -11.52
CA ARG A 43 9.27 17.39 -12.30
C ARG A 43 8.88 16.48 -13.48
N VAL A 44 9.39 16.80 -14.67
CA VAL A 44 9.35 15.92 -15.84
C VAL A 44 10.57 15.00 -15.79
N GLY A 45 10.35 13.69 -15.70
CA GLY A 45 11.42 12.70 -15.59
C GLY A 45 10.94 11.36 -15.02
N TYR A 46 11.84 10.39 -14.97
CA TYR A 46 11.58 9.10 -14.34
C TYR A 46 11.83 9.21 -12.83
N CYS A 47 10.74 9.35 -12.06
CA CYS A 47 10.81 9.38 -10.59
C CYS A 47 10.51 8.01 -9.96
N GLY A 48 9.70 7.18 -10.64
CA GLY A 48 9.09 5.98 -10.06
C GLY A 48 10.09 4.94 -9.55
N ASN A 49 9.75 4.31 -8.43
CA ASN A 49 10.59 3.34 -7.73
C ASN A 49 9.79 2.07 -7.38
N VAL A 50 10.49 1.02 -6.96
CA VAL A 50 9.87 -0.23 -6.48
C VAL A 50 10.29 -0.49 -5.04
N LEU A 51 9.30 -0.55 -4.15
CA LEU A 51 9.46 -0.99 -2.77
C LEU A 51 9.33 -2.51 -2.69
N LEU A 52 10.12 -3.16 -1.85
CA LEU A 52 9.96 -4.58 -1.53
C LEU A 52 9.05 -4.73 -0.30
N SER A 53 7.85 -5.27 -0.51
CA SER A 53 6.88 -5.51 0.56
C SER A 53 6.86 -7.01 0.89
N ALA A 54 7.69 -7.42 1.86
CA ALA A 54 7.96 -8.81 2.20
C ALA A 54 7.31 -9.27 3.52
N ASP A 55 6.47 -10.31 3.46
CA ASP A 55 5.59 -10.77 4.55
C ASP A 55 5.38 -12.28 4.45
N GLU A 56 5.01 -12.91 5.56
CA GLU A 56 4.59 -14.31 5.61
C GLU A 56 3.11 -14.36 5.96
N VAL A 57 2.32 -15.11 5.19
CA VAL A 57 0.88 -15.26 5.39
C VAL A 57 0.55 -16.74 5.54
N SER A 58 -0.06 -17.09 6.67
CA SER A 58 -0.53 -18.44 6.95
C SER A 58 -2.03 -18.55 6.68
N PRO A 59 -2.52 -19.65 6.06
CA PRO A 59 -3.95 -19.91 5.90
C PRO A 59 -4.75 -19.90 7.22
N ALA A 60 -4.11 -20.09 8.37
CA ALA A 60 -4.76 -20.05 9.68
C ALA A 60 -5.01 -18.62 10.22
N GLU A 61 -4.55 -17.57 9.52
CA GLU A 61 -4.75 -16.18 9.93
C GLU A 61 -6.08 -15.63 9.42
N SER A 62 -6.60 -14.57 10.05
CA SER A 62 -7.75 -13.84 9.52
C SER A 62 -7.32 -12.87 8.41
N PHE A 63 -8.23 -12.59 7.47
CA PHE A 63 -7.96 -11.62 6.42
C PHE A 63 -7.65 -10.23 7.00
N ASP A 64 -8.39 -9.78 8.02
CA ASP A 64 -8.14 -8.51 8.72
C ASP A 64 -6.72 -8.38 9.27
N ALA A 65 -6.12 -9.48 9.77
CA ALA A 65 -4.74 -9.46 10.26
C ALA A 65 -3.72 -9.26 9.13
N VAL A 66 -3.98 -9.85 7.95
CA VAL A 66 -3.16 -9.65 6.75
C VAL A 66 -3.36 -8.24 6.18
N VAL A 67 -4.57 -7.69 6.22
CA VAL A 67 -4.87 -6.30 5.85
C VAL A 67 -4.14 -5.31 6.77
N ALA A 68 -4.14 -5.56 8.08
CA ALA A 68 -3.38 -4.76 9.05
C ALA A 68 -1.88 -4.80 8.75
N ARG A 69 -1.26 -5.97 8.56
CA ARG A 69 0.17 -6.07 8.18
C ARG A 69 0.49 -5.43 6.82
N ALA A 70 -0.40 -5.57 5.84
CA ALA A 70 -0.23 -4.94 4.53
C ALA A 70 -0.30 -3.42 4.62
N ARG A 71 -1.24 -2.88 5.43
CA ARG A 71 -1.32 -1.46 5.78
C ARG A 71 -0.01 -1.01 6.44
N ASP A 72 0.38 -1.65 7.54
CA ASP A 72 1.48 -1.20 8.39
C ASP A 72 2.83 -1.27 7.65
N GLY A 73 3.11 -2.36 6.94
CA GLY A 73 4.33 -2.47 6.12
C GLY A 73 4.39 -1.51 4.93
N LEU A 74 3.25 -1.09 4.37
CA LEU A 74 3.24 0.02 3.40
C LEU A 74 3.66 1.33 4.08
N TRP A 75 3.17 1.61 5.28
CA TRP A 75 3.53 2.83 6.02
C TRP A 75 4.98 2.88 6.48
N GLU A 76 5.53 1.76 6.95
CA GLU A 76 6.95 1.66 7.27
C GLU A 76 7.83 1.91 6.04
N SER A 77 7.44 1.40 4.86
CA SER A 77 8.26 1.48 3.64
C SER A 77 8.15 2.81 2.87
N LEU A 78 7.02 3.50 2.92
CA LEU A 78 6.76 4.70 2.11
C LEU A 78 7.65 5.92 2.41
N PRO A 79 8.05 6.25 3.65
CA PRO A 79 9.04 7.31 3.92
C PRO A 79 10.39 7.06 3.21
N TYR A 80 10.75 5.80 3.05
CA TYR A 80 12.01 5.36 2.42
C TYR A 80 11.89 5.15 0.90
N GLN A 81 10.77 5.54 0.26
CA GLN A 81 10.55 5.36 -1.19
C GLN A 81 11.55 6.07 -2.11
N HIS A 82 12.38 6.94 -1.55
CA HIS A 82 13.49 7.62 -2.23
C HIS A 82 14.75 6.74 -2.35
N ILE A 83 14.89 5.67 -1.57
CA ILE A 83 16.02 4.73 -1.63
C ILE A 83 15.88 3.86 -2.89
N GLY A 84 16.90 3.86 -3.75
CA GLY A 84 16.87 3.10 -5.00
C GLY A 84 16.72 1.59 -4.76
N PHE A 85 15.90 0.92 -5.58
CA PHE A 85 15.70 -0.52 -5.50
C PHE A 85 17.03 -1.32 -5.48
N ALA A 86 18.02 -0.91 -6.27
CA ALA A 86 19.33 -1.56 -6.31
C ALA A 86 20.09 -1.44 -4.97
N ASP A 87 19.99 -0.30 -4.29
CA ASP A 87 20.63 -0.04 -3.00
C ASP A 87 19.92 -0.83 -1.89
N ALA A 88 18.59 -0.84 -1.89
CA ALA A 88 17.78 -1.66 -0.99
C ALA A 88 18.08 -3.16 -1.16
N VAL A 89 18.24 -3.64 -2.39
CA VAL A 89 18.66 -5.03 -2.66
C VAL A 89 20.11 -5.28 -2.25
N ALA A 90 21.01 -4.29 -2.33
CA ALA A 90 22.40 -4.47 -1.92
C ALA A 90 22.53 -4.73 -0.40
N ASP A 91 21.68 -4.14 0.42
CA ASP A 91 21.69 -4.26 1.89
C ASP A 91 20.99 -5.53 2.42
N LEU A 92 20.22 -6.23 1.57
CA LEU A 92 19.57 -7.50 1.94
C LEU A 92 20.59 -8.61 2.31
N SER A 93 20.15 -9.54 3.16
CA SER A 93 20.95 -10.71 3.53
C SER A 93 21.33 -11.56 2.30
N PRO A 94 22.43 -12.33 2.32
CA PRO A 94 22.78 -13.23 1.21
C PRO A 94 21.67 -14.23 0.85
N GLY A 95 20.88 -14.67 1.84
CA GLY A 95 19.73 -15.55 1.62
C GLY A 95 18.60 -14.84 0.90
N ASP A 96 18.18 -13.67 1.39
CA ASP A 96 17.09 -12.88 0.79
C ASP A 96 17.43 -12.41 -0.62
N ARG A 97 18.67 -11.97 -0.88
CA ARG A 97 19.15 -11.63 -2.23
C ARG A 97 19.08 -12.83 -3.18
N THR A 98 19.45 -14.02 -2.71
CA THR A 98 19.39 -15.26 -3.51
C THR A 98 17.95 -15.66 -3.80
N ALA A 99 17.04 -15.52 -2.82
CA ALA A 99 15.61 -15.81 -2.98
C ALA A 99 14.93 -14.84 -3.95
N LEU A 100 15.26 -13.54 -3.87
CA LEU A 100 14.75 -12.48 -4.74
C LEU A 100 15.30 -12.57 -6.18
N GLY A 101 16.53 -13.05 -6.35
CA GLY A 101 17.16 -13.22 -7.66
C GLY A 101 17.31 -11.91 -8.42
N SER A 102 16.64 -11.78 -9.57
CA SER A 102 16.67 -10.57 -10.41
C SER A 102 15.68 -9.48 -9.98
N GLY A 103 14.85 -9.72 -8.97
CA GLY A 103 13.81 -8.82 -8.51
C GLY A 103 12.47 -9.53 -8.25
N PRO A 104 11.46 -8.81 -7.71
CA PRO A 104 10.18 -9.41 -7.37
C PRO A 104 9.48 -9.97 -8.61
N GLU A 105 9.06 -11.23 -8.56
CA GLU A 105 8.39 -11.89 -9.69
C GLU A 105 6.99 -11.28 -9.94
N ILE A 106 6.31 -10.85 -8.87
CA ILE A 106 5.03 -10.16 -8.93
C ILE A 106 5.19 -8.72 -8.45
N VAL A 107 4.74 -7.76 -9.26
CA VAL A 107 4.68 -6.33 -8.93
C VAL A 107 3.22 -5.88 -8.96
N ILE A 108 2.83 -5.02 -8.02
CA ILE A 108 1.51 -4.41 -7.94
C ILE A 108 1.64 -2.89 -7.83
N THR A 109 0.73 -2.16 -8.48
CA THR A 109 0.71 -0.70 -8.49
C THR A 109 -0.72 -0.16 -8.47
N HIS A 110 -0.91 1.01 -7.85
CA HIS A 110 -2.18 1.74 -7.85
C HIS A 110 -1.94 3.12 -8.46
N HIS A 111 -2.72 3.43 -9.49
CA HIS A 111 -2.60 4.65 -10.28
C HIS A 111 -3.64 5.71 -9.90
N GLY A 112 -4.66 5.35 -9.11
CA GLY A 112 -5.84 6.20 -8.91
C GLY A 112 -6.52 6.55 -10.23
N SER A 113 -7.07 7.77 -10.31
CA SER A 113 -7.89 8.27 -11.42
C SER A 113 -7.09 8.77 -12.64
N ILE A 114 -5.91 8.20 -12.91
CA ILE A 114 -5.09 8.57 -14.08
C ILE A 114 -5.83 8.22 -15.37
N GLY A 115 -6.04 9.23 -16.23
CA GLY A 115 -6.76 9.07 -17.50
C GLY A 115 -8.19 9.62 -17.49
N SER A 116 -8.75 9.89 -16.31
CA SER A 116 -10.07 10.50 -16.12
C SER A 116 -10.04 12.01 -16.33
N GLY A 117 -11.14 12.60 -16.81
CA GLY A 117 -11.29 14.05 -16.98
C GLY A 117 -10.36 14.73 -18.00
N LEU A 118 -9.62 13.96 -18.81
CA LEU A 118 -8.66 14.51 -19.78
C LEU A 118 -9.34 15.39 -20.83
N SER A 119 -8.71 16.51 -21.16
CA SER A 119 -9.10 17.35 -22.29
C SER A 119 -7.90 17.97 -23.01
N LEU A 120 -8.06 18.24 -24.30
CA LEU A 120 -7.07 18.90 -25.15
C LEU A 120 -7.75 20.07 -25.87
N GLY A 121 -7.37 21.31 -25.53
CA GLY A 121 -8.02 22.51 -26.09
C GLY A 121 -9.53 22.56 -25.82
N GLY A 122 -9.98 22.12 -24.65
CA GLY A 122 -11.39 22.04 -24.27
C GLY A 122 -12.19 20.89 -24.90
N ARG A 123 -11.56 20.05 -25.73
CA ARG A 123 -12.18 18.83 -26.26
C ARG A 123 -11.90 17.65 -25.33
N PRO A 124 -12.90 16.80 -24.98
CA PRO A 124 -12.65 15.58 -24.22
C PRO A 124 -11.59 14.71 -24.91
N ALA A 125 -10.65 14.22 -24.12
CA ALA A 125 -9.63 13.26 -24.53
C ALA A 125 -9.82 11.97 -23.72
N ARG A 126 -9.28 10.86 -24.22
CA ARG A 126 -9.32 9.56 -23.54
C ARG A 126 -7.94 8.95 -23.57
N LEU A 127 -7.48 8.46 -22.42
CA LEU A 127 -6.28 7.64 -22.35
C LEU A 127 -6.53 6.33 -23.12
N LEU A 128 -5.65 6.01 -24.06
CA LEU A 128 -5.69 4.72 -24.74
C LEU A 128 -4.74 3.75 -24.02
N PRO A 129 -5.10 2.45 -23.88
CA PRO A 129 -4.20 1.45 -23.35
C PRO A 129 -2.90 1.43 -24.15
N SER A 130 -1.76 1.41 -23.47
CA SER A 130 -0.45 1.29 -24.11
C SER A 130 -0.16 -0.20 -24.37
N PRO A 131 -0.08 -0.67 -25.63
CA PRO A 131 0.18 -2.08 -25.91
C PRO A 131 1.63 -2.44 -25.57
N SER A 132 1.85 -2.91 -24.35
CA SER A 132 3.13 -3.50 -23.93
C SER A 132 3.31 -4.87 -24.61
N THR A 133 4.42 -5.07 -25.31
CA THR A 133 4.80 -6.34 -25.95
C THR A 133 5.93 -7.05 -25.20
N SER A 134 6.31 -6.55 -24.03
CA SER A 134 7.37 -7.10 -23.18
C SER A 134 6.90 -7.16 -21.72
N ALA A 135 7.27 -8.23 -21.03
CA ALA A 135 7.00 -8.36 -19.59
C ALA A 135 8.24 -7.96 -18.79
N ARG A 136 8.08 -7.02 -17.85
CA ARG A 136 9.17 -6.53 -16.98
C ARG A 136 9.47 -7.45 -15.80
N CYS A 137 8.45 -8.17 -15.34
CA CYS A 137 8.48 -9.18 -14.28
C CYS A 137 7.58 -10.36 -14.71
N GLN A 138 7.32 -11.32 -13.83
CA GLN A 138 6.43 -12.44 -14.18
C GLN A 138 4.97 -11.98 -14.30
N VAL A 139 4.51 -11.11 -13.38
CA VAL A 139 3.19 -10.48 -13.39
C VAL A 139 3.30 -9.05 -12.84
N LEU A 140 2.86 -8.05 -13.61
CA LEU A 140 2.61 -6.68 -13.13
C LEU A 140 1.09 -6.46 -13.12
N ILE A 141 0.54 -6.16 -11.94
CA ILE A 141 -0.87 -5.85 -11.73
C ILE A 141 -1.01 -4.33 -11.54
N SER A 142 -1.70 -3.67 -12.47
CA SER A 142 -1.97 -2.23 -12.43
C SER A 142 -3.44 -1.97 -12.11
N LEU A 143 -3.66 -1.23 -11.03
CA LEU A 143 -4.98 -0.89 -10.50
C LEU A 143 -5.31 0.57 -10.81
N PHE A 144 -6.40 0.81 -11.51
CA PHE A 144 -6.91 2.12 -11.88
C PHE A 144 -8.29 2.35 -11.24
N GLU A 145 -8.62 3.60 -10.92
CA GLU A 145 -9.92 4.00 -10.38
C GLU A 145 -10.68 4.82 -11.42
N ASP A 146 -11.89 4.39 -11.79
CA ASP A 146 -12.82 5.17 -12.62
C ASP A 146 -14.19 5.31 -11.95
N ASP A 147 -15.13 6.00 -12.60
CA ASP A 147 -16.47 6.25 -12.08
C ASP A 147 -17.32 4.96 -11.92
N ALA A 148 -16.88 3.84 -12.47
CA ALA A 148 -17.54 2.53 -12.40
C ALA A 148 -16.88 1.56 -11.40
N GLY A 149 -15.63 1.82 -10.96
CA GLY A 149 -14.97 1.09 -9.89
C GLY A 149 -13.44 0.95 -10.08
N THR A 150 -12.91 -0.22 -9.72
CA THR A 150 -11.49 -0.55 -9.96
C THR A 150 -11.34 -1.32 -11.27
N VAL A 151 -10.52 -0.79 -12.19
CA VAL A 151 -10.09 -1.49 -13.39
C VAL A 151 -8.71 -2.12 -13.14
N VAL A 152 -8.56 -3.40 -13.49
CA VAL A 152 -7.31 -4.15 -13.32
C VAL A 152 -6.72 -4.48 -14.70
N GLU A 153 -5.55 -3.91 -15.00
CA GLU A 153 -4.72 -4.30 -16.14
C GLU A 153 -3.60 -5.23 -15.66
N VAL A 154 -3.22 -6.23 -16.48
CA VAL A 154 -2.14 -7.17 -16.15
C VAL A 154 -1.19 -7.39 -17.33
N GLU A 155 0.09 -7.05 -17.12
CA GLU A 155 1.22 -7.46 -17.96
C GLU A 155 1.85 -8.74 -17.38
N TYR A 156 2.20 -9.73 -18.20
CA TYR A 156 2.77 -10.99 -17.71
C TYR A 156 3.69 -11.68 -18.72
N ASP A 157 4.67 -12.46 -18.22
CA ASP A 157 5.60 -13.20 -19.08
C ASP A 157 4.93 -14.45 -19.67
N THR A 158 4.54 -14.35 -20.94
CA THR A 158 3.89 -15.42 -21.71
C THR A 158 4.76 -16.67 -21.93
N ARG A 159 6.07 -16.59 -21.66
CA ARG A 159 6.98 -17.76 -21.66
C ARG A 159 6.87 -18.57 -20.36
N ARG A 160 6.35 -17.96 -19.29
CA ARG A 160 6.20 -18.56 -17.96
C ARG A 160 4.75 -18.87 -17.61
N LEU A 161 3.81 -18.03 -18.04
CA LEU A 161 2.40 -18.08 -17.64
C LEU A 161 1.45 -18.11 -18.84
N SER A 162 0.38 -18.87 -18.70
CA SER A 162 -0.72 -18.88 -19.67
C SER A 162 -1.79 -17.85 -19.31
N ARG A 163 -2.58 -17.40 -20.30
CA ARG A 163 -3.72 -16.49 -20.07
C ARG A 163 -4.73 -17.06 -19.06
N SER A 164 -4.97 -18.37 -19.07
CA SER A 164 -5.86 -19.03 -18.12
C SER A 164 -5.29 -19.04 -16.70
N THR A 165 -3.97 -19.19 -16.54
CA THR A 165 -3.30 -19.06 -15.22
C THR A 165 -3.47 -17.65 -14.65
N VAL A 166 -3.26 -16.62 -15.47
CA VAL A 166 -3.42 -15.22 -15.05
C VAL A 166 -4.88 -14.87 -14.77
N ARG A 167 -5.83 -15.42 -15.56
CA ARG A 167 -7.25 -15.21 -15.26
C ARG A 167 -7.68 -15.90 -13.97
N ALA A 168 -7.19 -17.11 -13.69
CA ALA A 168 -7.44 -17.79 -12.42
C ALA A 168 -6.94 -16.96 -11.23
N LEU A 169 -5.76 -16.33 -11.32
CA LEU A 169 -5.23 -15.45 -10.29
C LEU A 169 -6.17 -14.26 -10.00
N LEU A 170 -6.72 -13.66 -11.06
CA LEU A 170 -7.68 -12.56 -10.93
C LEU A 170 -9.05 -13.02 -10.40
N ASP A 171 -9.53 -14.20 -10.83
CA ASP A 171 -10.77 -14.79 -10.32
C ASP A 171 -10.66 -15.16 -8.83
N ASP A 172 -9.48 -15.61 -8.38
CA ASP A 172 -9.22 -15.91 -6.97
C ASP A 172 -9.08 -14.62 -6.13
N LEU A 173 -8.46 -13.57 -6.69
CA LEU A 173 -8.38 -12.26 -6.05
C LEU A 173 -9.78 -11.67 -5.80
N ASP A 174 -10.66 -11.73 -6.82
CA ASP A 174 -12.05 -11.31 -6.74
C ASP A 174 -12.84 -12.11 -5.67
N ARG A 175 -12.68 -13.44 -5.65
CA ARG A 175 -13.28 -14.31 -4.61
C ARG A 175 -12.83 -13.95 -3.20
N VAL A 176 -11.53 -13.72 -2.98
CA VAL A 176 -11.00 -13.38 -1.66
C VAL A 176 -11.52 -12.01 -1.21
N LEU A 177 -11.52 -11.01 -2.10
CA LEU A 177 -12.07 -9.69 -1.81
C LEU A 177 -13.57 -9.76 -1.48
N ALA A 178 -14.38 -10.42 -2.32
CA ALA A 178 -15.83 -10.55 -2.10
C ALA A 178 -16.13 -11.29 -0.78
N ALA A 179 -15.50 -12.44 -0.54
CA ALA A 179 -15.74 -13.23 0.67
C ALA A 179 -15.31 -12.47 1.95
N SER A 180 -14.23 -11.68 1.88
CA SER A 180 -13.77 -10.86 3.01
C SER A 180 -14.73 -9.74 3.41
N ALA A 181 -15.52 -9.23 2.46
CA ALA A 181 -16.54 -8.22 2.73
C ALA A 181 -17.81 -8.82 3.38
N GLU A 182 -18.09 -10.10 3.13
CA GLU A 182 -19.30 -10.78 3.61
C GLU A 182 -19.11 -11.53 4.95
N ALA A 183 -17.91 -12.06 5.21
CA ALA A 183 -17.68 -12.95 6.35
C ALA A 183 -16.30 -12.77 7.00
N GLY A 184 -16.30 -12.55 8.32
CA GLY A 184 -15.10 -12.68 9.15
C GLY A 184 -14.68 -14.15 9.32
N GLY A 185 -13.38 -14.42 9.25
CA GLY A 185 -12.86 -15.78 9.42
C GLY A 185 -11.38 -15.91 9.03
N THR A 186 -10.88 -17.13 9.14
CA THR A 186 -9.54 -17.54 8.71
C THR A 186 -9.50 -17.79 7.20
N LEU A 187 -8.33 -17.58 6.59
CA LEU A 187 -8.14 -17.71 5.15
C LEU A 187 -8.37 -19.15 4.63
N ASP A 188 -8.09 -20.17 5.43
CA ASP A 188 -8.27 -21.59 5.10
C ASP A 188 -9.73 -22.01 4.78
N ARG A 189 -10.70 -21.16 5.10
CA ARG A 189 -12.12 -21.31 4.73
C ARG A 189 -12.40 -20.89 3.30
N LEU A 190 -11.48 -20.13 2.69
CA LEU A 190 -11.53 -19.69 1.29
C LEU A 190 -10.85 -20.73 0.39
N SER A 191 -11.32 -20.83 -0.85
CA SER A 191 -10.71 -21.71 -1.86
C SER A 191 -10.24 -20.90 -3.06
N VAL A 192 -9.02 -21.21 -3.51
CA VAL A 192 -8.40 -20.59 -4.69
C VAL A 192 -7.99 -21.69 -5.67
N THR A 193 -7.98 -21.34 -6.95
CA THR A 193 -7.68 -22.24 -8.07
C THR A 193 -6.23 -22.14 -8.54
N SER A 194 -5.61 -20.97 -8.36
CA SER A 194 -4.21 -20.67 -8.63
C SER A 194 -3.29 -21.41 -7.67
N ARG A 195 -2.10 -21.79 -8.16
CA ARG A 195 -1.10 -22.52 -7.37
C ARG A 195 0.27 -21.90 -7.53
N ALA A 196 0.97 -21.70 -6.41
CA ALA A 196 2.36 -21.27 -6.40
C ALA A 196 3.29 -22.45 -6.72
N ALA A 197 4.42 -22.16 -7.37
CA ALA A 197 5.55 -23.10 -7.42
C ALA A 197 6.35 -22.97 -6.11
N ALA A 198 6.73 -24.10 -5.51
CA ALA A 198 7.38 -24.10 -4.19
C ALA A 198 8.82 -23.56 -4.24
N ARG A 199 9.15 -22.70 -3.27
CA ARG A 199 10.51 -22.33 -2.80
C ARG A 199 10.45 -22.19 -1.28
N ASP A 200 11.50 -22.60 -0.56
CA ASP A 200 11.56 -22.66 0.91
C ASP A 200 12.36 -21.50 1.53
N THR A 201 11.78 -20.78 2.50
CA THR A 201 12.44 -20.03 3.61
C THR A 201 11.43 -19.69 4.73
N ALA A 202 11.85 -19.36 5.96
CA ALA A 202 10.98 -19.13 7.14
C ALA A 202 11.41 -17.88 7.99
N PRO A 203 10.59 -17.34 8.95
CA PRO A 203 10.68 -15.93 9.38
C PRO A 203 10.85 -15.64 10.91
N ALA A 204 10.83 -14.32 11.25
CA ALA A 204 10.31 -13.65 12.48
C ALA A 204 11.15 -13.65 13.79
N ALA A 205 11.03 -12.69 14.75
CA ALA A 205 10.49 -11.30 14.78
C ALA A 205 10.87 -10.56 16.11
N GLU A 206 10.54 -9.26 16.27
CA GLU A 206 10.61 -8.45 17.51
C GLU A 206 9.22 -7.90 17.95
N ALA A 207 9.11 -7.25 19.12
CA ALA A 207 7.87 -6.58 19.59
C ALA A 207 8.12 -5.39 20.56
N ARG A 208 7.24 -4.38 20.59
CA ARG A 208 7.16 -3.26 21.57
C ARG A 208 5.71 -2.73 21.75
N SER A 209 5.47 -1.82 22.71
CA SER A 209 4.13 -1.42 23.22
C SER A 209 3.94 0.11 23.48
N THR A 210 2.72 0.52 23.87
CA THR A 210 2.08 1.85 23.65
C THR A 210 1.91 2.79 24.87
N GLY A 211 1.49 4.05 24.62
CA GLY A 211 1.11 5.11 25.60
C GLY A 211 0.23 6.24 25.00
N ALA A 212 -0.32 7.18 25.81
CA ALA A 212 -1.36 8.13 25.36
C ALA A 212 -1.43 9.51 26.07
N GLY A 213 -1.81 10.58 25.35
CA GLY A 213 -3.02 11.38 25.70
C GLY A 213 -3.09 12.92 25.50
N ALA A 214 -3.44 13.41 24.29
CA ALA A 214 -3.85 14.82 24.03
C ALA A 214 -5.11 14.95 23.12
N ALA A 215 -5.52 16.16 22.75
CA ALA A 215 -6.68 16.46 21.88
C ALA A 215 -6.32 17.44 20.75
N ALA A 216 -7.03 17.39 19.62
CA ALA A 216 -6.75 18.23 18.44
C ALA A 216 -7.42 19.61 18.48
N ASP A 217 -6.73 20.61 17.92
CA ASP A 217 -7.24 21.96 17.69
C ASP A 217 -7.79 22.15 16.26
N ASP A 218 -8.38 23.32 15.98
CA ASP A 218 -8.96 23.63 14.68
C ASP A 218 -7.90 23.86 13.58
N GLY A 219 -6.64 24.15 13.95
CA GLY A 219 -5.53 24.23 13.00
C GLY A 219 -5.18 22.85 12.43
N MET A 220 -5.14 21.83 13.29
CA MET A 220 -5.00 20.43 12.90
C MET A 220 -6.17 19.99 12.01
N LEU A 221 -7.41 20.29 12.39
CA LEU A 221 -8.60 20.00 11.58
C LEU A 221 -8.53 20.69 10.20
N GLY A 222 -8.00 21.92 10.13
CA GLY A 222 -7.79 22.65 8.89
C GLY A 222 -6.93 21.89 7.87
N VAL A 223 -5.81 21.29 8.30
CA VAL A 223 -4.95 20.46 7.42
C VAL A 223 -5.70 19.25 6.87
N TRP A 224 -6.53 18.62 7.69
CA TRP A 224 -7.30 17.45 7.29
C TRP A 224 -8.39 17.79 6.27
N ARG A 225 -9.14 18.88 6.49
CA ARG A 225 -10.13 19.40 5.52
C ARG A 225 -9.45 19.74 4.18
N GLU A 226 -8.26 20.34 4.20
CA GLU A 226 -7.46 20.68 3.01
C GLU A 226 -7.07 19.44 2.18
N ILE A 227 -6.71 18.32 2.84
CA ILE A 227 -6.18 17.11 2.20
C ILE A 227 -7.28 16.11 1.79
N LEU A 228 -8.37 16.03 2.53
CA LEU A 228 -9.50 15.12 2.27
C LEU A 228 -10.63 15.79 1.47
N GLY A 229 -10.75 17.12 1.51
CA GLY A 229 -11.80 17.86 0.79
C GLY A 229 -13.21 17.72 1.39
N VAL A 230 -13.31 17.26 2.65
CA VAL A 230 -14.56 17.03 3.39
C VAL A 230 -14.48 17.70 4.77
N GLU A 231 -15.61 17.83 5.46
CA GLU A 231 -15.62 18.20 6.88
C GLU A 231 -15.04 17.07 7.75
N VAL A 232 -14.33 17.45 8.81
CA VAL A 232 -13.58 16.53 9.67
C VAL A 232 -13.74 16.92 11.15
N GLY A 233 -14.19 15.97 11.96
CA GLY A 233 -14.20 16.02 13.42
C GLY A 233 -12.94 15.41 14.04
N ALA A 234 -12.65 15.77 15.30
CA ALA A 234 -11.39 15.42 15.97
C ALA A 234 -11.14 13.91 16.17
N GLU A 235 -12.18 13.07 16.10
CA GLU A 235 -12.07 11.61 16.27
C GLU A 235 -12.45 10.84 14.99
N ASP A 236 -12.62 11.52 13.86
CA ASP A 236 -12.97 10.86 12.60
C ASP A 236 -11.78 10.11 12.01
N ASP A 237 -12.01 8.88 11.55
CA ASP A 237 -10.98 8.01 10.96
C ASP A 237 -10.65 8.44 9.53
N PHE A 238 -9.37 8.73 9.27
CA PHE A 238 -8.85 9.21 7.98
C PHE A 238 -9.27 8.35 6.78
N PHE A 239 -9.35 7.03 6.97
CA PHE A 239 -9.68 6.08 5.90
C PHE A 239 -11.19 5.91 5.72
N GLN A 240 -11.98 6.04 6.80
CA GLN A 240 -13.44 6.12 6.69
C GLN A 240 -13.91 7.36 5.93
N LEU A 241 -13.14 8.45 6.01
CA LEU A 241 -13.32 9.67 5.19
C LEU A 241 -12.79 9.54 3.74
N GLY A 242 -12.36 8.35 3.31
CA GLY A 242 -11.89 8.10 1.94
C GLY A 242 -10.42 8.45 1.67
N GLY A 243 -9.62 8.69 2.70
CA GLY A 243 -8.20 9.01 2.57
C GLY A 243 -7.35 7.85 2.00
N ARG A 244 -6.38 8.18 1.12
CA ARG A 244 -5.54 7.20 0.40
C ARG A 244 -4.07 7.25 0.80
N SER A 245 -3.29 6.25 0.36
CA SER A 245 -1.93 6.02 0.85
C SER A 245 -0.97 7.21 0.67
N LEU A 246 -1.07 7.92 -0.46
CA LEU A 246 -0.26 9.13 -0.70
C LEU A 246 -0.75 10.35 0.10
N GLN A 247 -2.05 10.44 0.42
CA GLN A 247 -2.62 11.58 1.16
C GLN A 247 -2.16 11.60 2.63
N VAL A 248 -1.93 10.44 3.26
CA VAL A 248 -1.31 10.40 4.61
C VAL A 248 0.12 10.94 4.55
N LEU A 249 0.92 10.59 3.55
CA LEU A 249 2.29 11.14 3.45
C LEU A 249 2.26 12.66 3.32
N SER A 250 1.34 13.20 2.50
CA SER A 250 1.11 14.63 2.41
C SER A 250 0.62 15.23 3.74
N LEU A 251 -0.24 14.53 4.48
CA LEU A 251 -0.75 14.97 5.79
C LEU A 251 0.38 15.03 6.82
N ILE A 252 1.11 13.94 7.01
CA ILE A 252 2.23 13.85 7.95
C ILE A 252 3.26 14.92 7.60
N ALA A 253 3.75 14.97 6.37
CA ALA A 253 4.74 15.98 5.94
C ALA A 253 4.26 17.43 6.17
N THR A 254 2.97 17.71 5.94
CA THR A 254 2.38 19.04 6.17
C THR A 254 2.26 19.39 7.65
N VAL A 255 1.95 18.42 8.52
CA VAL A 255 1.89 18.64 9.96
C VAL A 255 3.29 18.76 10.55
N GLU A 256 4.25 17.92 10.14
CA GLU A 256 5.67 18.05 10.51
C GLU A 256 6.24 19.43 10.12
N ASP A 257 6.00 19.90 8.89
CA ASP A 257 6.43 21.22 8.42
C ASP A 257 5.79 22.37 9.21
N ARG A 258 4.50 22.28 9.56
CA ARG A 258 3.79 23.30 10.35
C ARG A 258 4.14 23.31 11.84
N THR A 259 4.56 22.19 12.42
CA THR A 259 4.76 22.03 13.88
C THR A 259 6.23 21.91 14.30
N GLY A 260 7.12 21.50 13.39
CA GLY A 260 8.50 21.14 13.69
C GLY A 260 8.68 19.81 14.41
N SER A 261 7.59 19.08 14.71
CA SER A 261 7.62 17.73 15.29
C SER A 261 7.94 16.68 14.22
N ARG A 262 8.42 15.50 14.65
CA ARG A 262 8.53 14.31 13.80
C ARG A 262 7.53 13.26 14.23
N ILE A 263 6.61 12.88 13.36
CA ILE A 263 5.49 12.02 13.75
C ILE A 263 5.81 10.57 13.37
N ASP A 264 5.84 9.69 14.37
CA ASP A 264 5.83 8.25 14.09
C ASP A 264 4.44 7.88 13.55
N VAL A 265 4.41 7.55 12.26
CA VAL A 265 3.17 7.24 11.54
C VAL A 265 2.58 5.91 12.02
N ALA A 266 3.41 4.95 12.45
CA ALA A 266 2.94 3.68 12.99
C ALA A 266 2.14 3.90 14.28
N ASP A 267 2.64 4.75 15.18
CA ASP A 267 1.94 5.15 16.40
C ASP A 267 0.63 5.90 16.10
N TRP A 268 0.56 6.67 15.00
CA TRP A 268 -0.68 7.34 14.59
C TRP A 268 -1.75 6.35 14.07
N LEU A 269 -1.34 5.32 13.34
CA LEU A 269 -2.24 4.36 12.66
C LEU A 269 -2.99 3.38 13.57
N ASP A 270 -2.60 3.27 14.84
CA ASP A 270 -3.40 2.62 15.88
C ASP A 270 -4.80 3.27 16.00
N ARG A 271 -4.86 4.59 15.78
CA ARG A 271 -6.10 5.37 15.78
C ARG A 271 -5.93 6.58 14.85
N PRO A 272 -6.15 6.43 13.53
CA PRO A 272 -5.80 7.44 12.54
C PRO A 272 -6.84 8.59 12.53
N THR A 273 -6.82 9.40 13.59
CA THR A 273 -7.72 10.54 13.83
C THR A 273 -6.90 11.82 14.03
N PRO A 274 -7.50 13.02 13.87
CA PRO A 274 -6.83 14.28 14.20
C PRO A 274 -6.37 14.31 15.65
N ALA A 275 -7.19 13.83 16.59
CA ALA A 275 -6.89 13.79 18.02
C ALA A 275 -5.64 12.97 18.32
N ARG A 276 -5.45 11.78 17.70
CA ARG A 276 -4.22 10.99 17.87
C ARG A 276 -3.00 11.73 17.33
N LEU A 277 -3.13 12.38 16.18
CA LEU A 277 -2.04 13.12 15.54
C LEU A 277 -1.55 14.28 16.43
N ALA A 278 -2.50 15.00 17.04
CA ALA A 278 -2.20 16.05 18.01
C ALA A 278 -1.51 15.53 19.29
N ARG A 279 -1.71 14.25 19.70
CA ARG A 279 -0.95 13.65 20.80
C ARG A 279 0.52 13.52 20.47
N LEU A 280 0.83 12.97 19.30
CA LEU A 280 2.21 12.71 18.89
C LEU A 280 3.00 14.01 18.70
N VAL A 281 2.34 15.09 18.24
CA VAL A 281 2.90 16.44 18.24
C VAL A 281 3.14 16.96 19.66
N ALA A 282 2.13 16.87 20.55
CA ALA A 282 2.24 17.35 21.93
C ALA A 282 3.27 16.58 22.77
N GLU A 283 3.40 15.27 22.54
CA GLU A 283 4.37 14.37 23.19
C GLU A 283 5.83 14.71 22.79
N GLN A 284 6.05 15.47 21.71
CA GLN A 284 7.36 15.99 21.30
C GLN A 284 7.58 17.48 21.60
N ALA A 285 6.57 18.22 22.03
CA ALA A 285 6.76 19.59 22.48
C ALA A 285 7.57 19.60 23.79
N PRO A 286 8.74 20.28 23.86
CA PRO A 286 9.52 20.32 25.10
C PRO A 286 8.71 20.99 26.21
N GLY A 287 8.50 20.26 27.31
CA GLY A 287 7.67 20.70 28.42
C GLY A 287 8.15 22.01 29.04
N HIS A 288 7.43 23.10 28.75
CA HIS A 288 7.60 24.37 29.45
C HIS A 288 6.93 24.27 30.83
N ALA A 289 7.64 23.69 31.78
CA ALA A 289 7.28 23.74 33.20
C ALA A 289 7.53 25.16 33.77
N PRO A 290 6.68 25.65 34.68
CA PRO A 290 6.75 27.02 35.23
C PRO A 290 7.88 27.25 36.23
#